data_AF-A0A9D2SEE1-F1
#
_entry.id   AF-A0A9D2SEE1-F1
#
_cell.length_a   1.000
_cell.length_b   1.000
_cell.length_c   1.000
_cell.angle_alpha   90.00
_cell.angle_beta   90.00
_cell.angle_gamma   90.00
#
_symmetry.space_group_name_H-M   'P 1'
#
loop_
_entity.id
_entity.type
_entity.pdbx_description
1 polymer ?
#
loop_
_entity_poly.entity_id
_entity_poly.type
_entity_poly.pdbx_seq_one_letter_code
_entity_poly.pdbx_strand_id
1 'polypeptide(L)'
;MEGKMRAKDLTGQKFGRLTALYPTGKRDHKGSVIWHCACDCGGEAEVSQDGLGSGNCKSCGCWKKEVQKKVPTLLHRVDGTCVEWLEKRKHRRDNTSGFRGVYRIGENRYRVQIGFKGQRFYVGSYPTFEEAIQARLEAEALIHDGFVRAYRSWQERYGQDEEGEKEHPFVYEVQKKSGKLTVTTSIV
;
A
#
# COMPACT_ATOMS: atom_id res chain seq x y z
N MET A 1 -43.46 -8.39 22.25
CA MET A 1 -42.85 -9.71 21.96
C MET A 1 -41.35 -9.51 21.81
N GLU A 2 -40.59 -9.71 22.87
CA GLU A 2 -39.14 -9.54 22.87
C GLU A 2 -38.46 -10.78 22.27
N GLY A 3 -38.07 -10.68 21.00
CA GLY A 3 -37.19 -11.65 20.36
C GLY A 3 -35.78 -11.52 20.92
N LYS A 4 -35.49 -12.18 22.06
CA LYS A 4 -34.11 -12.40 22.52
C LYS A 4 -33.35 -13.14 21.42
N MET A 5 -32.53 -12.42 20.64
CA MET A 5 -31.50 -13.04 19.81
C MET A 5 -30.64 -13.90 20.73
N ARG A 6 -30.78 -15.23 20.60
CA ARG A 6 -29.98 -16.19 21.37
C ARG A 6 -28.52 -15.92 21.01
N ALA A 7 -27.69 -15.63 22.01
CA ALA A 7 -26.25 -15.53 21.82
C ALA A 7 -25.80 -16.85 21.19
N LYS A 8 -25.13 -16.77 20.03
CA LYS A 8 -24.59 -17.98 19.39
C LYS A 8 -23.45 -18.46 20.26
N ASP A 9 -23.56 -19.70 20.73
CA ASP A 9 -22.45 -20.37 21.38
C ASP A 9 -21.38 -20.71 20.32
N LEU A 10 -20.21 -20.09 20.46
CA LEU A 10 -19.05 -20.29 19.60
C LEU A 10 -18.01 -21.21 20.23
N THR A 11 -18.28 -21.80 21.40
CA THR A 11 -17.32 -22.65 22.12
C THR A 11 -16.78 -23.76 21.22
N GLY A 12 -15.46 -23.88 21.14
CA GLY A 12 -14.75 -24.85 20.30
C GLY A 12 -14.67 -24.51 18.81
N GLN A 13 -15.33 -23.43 18.34
CA GLN A 13 -15.26 -23.04 16.94
C GLN A 13 -13.95 -22.31 16.61
N LYS A 14 -13.42 -22.59 15.41
CA LYS A 14 -12.16 -22.04 14.93
C LYS A 14 -12.38 -20.93 13.88
N PHE A 15 -11.71 -19.80 14.08
CA PHE A 15 -11.74 -18.60 13.23
C PHE A 15 -10.31 -18.24 12.83
N GLY A 16 -9.84 -18.78 11.70
CA GLY A 16 -8.44 -18.67 11.32
C GLY A 16 -7.55 -19.40 12.32
N ARG A 17 -6.73 -18.67 13.07
CA ARG A 17 -5.85 -19.20 14.13
C ARG A 17 -6.46 -19.12 15.53
N LEU A 18 -7.64 -18.53 15.68
CA LEU A 18 -8.32 -18.39 16.97
C LEU A 18 -9.31 -19.54 17.18
N THR A 19 -9.34 -20.10 18.37
CA THR A 19 -10.36 -21.05 18.83
C THR A 19 -11.10 -20.40 19.98
N ALA A 20 -12.42 -20.24 19.84
CA ALA A 20 -13.25 -19.63 20.87
C ALA A 20 -13.39 -20.59 22.06
N LEU A 21 -13.02 -20.13 23.26
CA LEU A 21 -13.05 -20.94 24.48
C LEU A 21 -14.35 -20.71 25.25
N TYR A 22 -14.67 -19.45 25.55
CA TYR A 22 -15.88 -19.10 26.29
C TYR A 22 -16.30 -17.64 26.04
N PRO A 23 -17.60 -17.33 26.14
CA PRO A 23 -18.07 -15.96 26.12
C PRO A 23 -17.67 -15.26 27.43
N THR A 24 -17.20 -14.04 27.33
CA THR A 24 -16.97 -13.17 28.49
C THR A 24 -18.29 -12.45 28.86
N GLY A 25 -18.33 -11.86 30.06
CA GLY A 25 -19.44 -10.98 30.45
C GLY A 25 -19.40 -9.60 29.78
N LYS A 26 -18.38 -9.31 28.96
CA LYS A 26 -18.19 -8.01 28.33
C LYS A 26 -18.87 -7.96 26.97
N ARG A 27 -19.23 -6.75 26.56
CA ARG A 27 -19.74 -6.44 25.22
C ARG A 27 -18.94 -5.32 24.61
N ASP A 28 -18.82 -5.32 23.29
CA ASP A 28 -18.26 -4.19 22.58
C ASP A 28 -19.26 -3.02 22.48
N HIS A 29 -18.82 -1.91 21.90
CA HIS A 29 -19.63 -0.70 21.71
C HIS A 29 -20.90 -0.92 20.84
N LYS A 30 -20.97 -2.02 20.08
CA LYS A 30 -22.15 -2.40 19.29
C LYS A 30 -23.03 -3.41 19.99
N GLY A 31 -22.68 -3.79 21.22
CA GLY A 31 -23.40 -4.78 22.01
C GLY A 31 -23.05 -6.23 21.64
N SER A 32 -22.05 -6.49 20.80
CA SER A 32 -21.61 -7.85 20.50
C SER A 32 -20.89 -8.46 21.71
N VAL A 33 -21.22 -9.70 22.04
CA VAL A 33 -20.55 -10.46 23.12
C VAL A 33 -19.07 -10.61 22.79
N ILE A 34 -18.21 -10.37 23.76
CA ILE A 34 -16.76 -10.59 23.64
C ILE A 34 -16.44 -12.03 24.06
N TRP A 35 -15.63 -12.72 23.27
CA TRP A 35 -15.21 -14.10 23.47
C TRP A 35 -13.72 -14.15 23.80
N HIS A 36 -13.38 -14.96 24.80
CA HIS A 36 -11.98 -15.31 25.08
C HIS A 36 -11.55 -16.44 24.15
N CYS A 37 -10.48 -16.22 23.40
CA CYS A 37 -10.02 -17.14 22.37
C CYS A 37 -8.56 -17.54 22.58
N ALA A 38 -8.26 -18.82 22.43
CA ALA A 38 -6.89 -19.31 22.31
C ALA A 38 -6.40 -19.19 20.86
N CYS A 39 -5.15 -18.80 20.66
CA CYS A 39 -4.53 -18.71 19.35
C CYS A 39 -3.56 -19.86 19.13
N ASP A 40 -3.45 -20.37 17.89
CA ASP A 40 -2.50 -21.43 17.51
C ASP A 40 -1.03 -21.10 17.81
N CYS A 41 -0.67 -19.82 18.01
CA CYS A 41 0.68 -19.42 18.41
C CYS A 41 0.93 -19.49 19.93
N GLY A 42 -0.02 -20.01 20.71
CA GLY A 42 0.01 -20.07 22.18
C GLY A 42 -0.39 -18.77 22.88
N GLY A 43 -0.82 -17.73 22.15
CA GLY A 43 -1.34 -16.49 22.72
C GLY A 43 -2.86 -16.53 22.90
N GLU A 44 -3.41 -15.52 23.55
CA GLU A 44 -4.86 -15.39 23.77
C GLU A 44 -5.37 -14.03 23.29
N ALA A 45 -6.67 -13.93 23.02
CA ALA A 45 -7.31 -12.67 22.62
C ALA A 45 -8.78 -12.60 23.04
N GLU A 46 -9.20 -11.42 23.50
CA GLU A 46 -10.61 -11.05 23.66
C GLU A 46 -11.12 -10.46 22.33
N VAL A 47 -12.10 -11.11 21.70
CA VAL A 47 -12.60 -10.74 20.36
C VAL A 47 -14.12 -10.73 20.36
N SER A 48 -14.75 -9.74 19.75
CA SER A 48 -16.21 -9.73 19.63
C SER A 48 -16.70 -10.85 18.71
N GLN A 49 -17.88 -11.40 19.02
CA GLN A 49 -18.57 -12.42 18.22
C GLN A 49 -18.70 -11.98 16.75
N ASP A 50 -19.03 -10.71 16.52
CA ASP A 50 -19.10 -10.13 15.17
C ASP A 50 -17.73 -10.06 14.50
N GLY A 51 -16.66 -9.76 15.25
CA GLY A 51 -15.29 -9.75 14.75
C GLY A 51 -14.79 -11.12 14.30
N LEU A 52 -15.19 -12.17 15.02
CA LEU A 52 -14.95 -13.57 14.65
C LEU A 52 -15.76 -13.96 13.41
N GLY A 53 -17.08 -13.71 13.42
CA GLY A 53 -18.00 -14.10 12.34
C GLY A 53 -17.75 -13.38 11.01
N SER A 54 -17.35 -12.10 11.05
CA SER A 54 -16.97 -11.32 9.86
C SER A 54 -15.57 -11.68 9.33
N GLY A 55 -14.76 -12.42 10.09
CA GLY A 55 -13.37 -12.70 9.76
C GLY A 55 -12.43 -11.50 9.88
N ASN A 56 -12.85 -10.42 10.55
CA ASN A 56 -11.99 -9.26 10.80
C ASN A 56 -10.89 -9.58 11.82
N CYS A 57 -11.14 -10.53 12.73
CA CYS A 57 -10.14 -11.00 13.69
C CYS A 57 -9.93 -12.52 13.51
N LYS A 58 -8.70 -12.90 13.12
CA LYS A 58 -8.31 -14.29 12.81
C LYS A 58 -7.09 -14.78 13.60
N SER A 59 -6.53 -13.93 14.47
CA SER A 59 -5.37 -14.24 15.31
C SER A 59 -5.30 -13.25 16.47
N CYS A 60 -4.51 -13.54 17.50
CA CYS A 60 -4.22 -12.60 18.59
C CYS A 60 -3.32 -11.41 18.19
N GLY A 61 -3.13 -11.17 16.88
CA GLY A 61 -2.21 -10.20 16.33
C GLY A 61 -0.84 -10.78 15.93
N CYS A 62 -0.57 -12.05 16.24
CA CYS A 62 0.67 -12.73 15.85
C CYS A 62 0.88 -12.74 14.33
N TRP A 63 -0.19 -12.99 13.56
CA TRP A 63 -0.12 -12.98 12.11
C TRP A 63 0.31 -11.62 11.55
N LYS A 64 -0.21 -10.52 12.09
CA LYS A 64 0.21 -9.17 11.71
C LYS A 64 1.69 -8.94 12.00
N LYS A 65 2.19 -9.40 13.16
CA LYS A 65 3.62 -9.30 13.54
C LYS A 65 4.50 -10.13 12.58
N GLU A 66 4.11 -11.35 12.25
CA GLU A 66 4.82 -12.20 11.28
C GLU A 66 4.91 -11.55 9.91
N VAL A 67 3.79 -11.02 9.40
CA VAL A 67 3.76 -10.32 8.11
C VAL A 67 4.65 -9.09 8.17
N GLN A 68 4.55 -8.27 9.22
CA GLN A 68 5.33 -7.04 9.37
C GLN A 68 6.84 -7.31 9.44
N LYS A 69 7.28 -8.42 10.07
CA LYS A 69 8.69 -8.85 10.06
C LYS A 69 9.22 -9.20 8.67
N LYS A 70 8.36 -9.67 7.76
CA LYS A 70 8.72 -10.00 6.36
C LYS A 70 8.67 -8.80 5.43
N VAL A 71 8.06 -7.68 5.84
CA VAL A 71 7.94 -6.50 4.96
C VAL A 71 9.31 -5.95 4.54
N PRO A 72 10.29 -5.74 5.45
CA PRO A 72 11.61 -5.23 5.07
C PRO A 72 12.35 -6.12 4.07
N THR A 73 12.18 -7.44 4.16
CA THR A 73 12.86 -8.39 3.27
C THR A 73 12.22 -8.48 1.88
N LEU A 74 11.00 -7.97 1.72
CA LEU A 74 10.23 -8.06 0.48
C LEU A 74 10.11 -6.73 -0.26
N LEU A 75 10.29 -5.60 0.44
CA LEU A 75 10.11 -4.27 -0.10
C LEU A 75 11.42 -3.49 0.03
N HIS A 76 12.05 -3.22 -1.12
CA HIS A 76 13.24 -2.38 -1.17
C HIS A 76 12.80 -0.91 -1.20
N ARG A 77 13.17 -0.18 -0.15
CA ARG A 77 12.98 1.27 -0.06
C ARG A 77 14.27 1.96 -0.42
N VAL A 78 14.28 2.61 -1.58
CA VAL A 78 15.41 3.37 -2.10
C VAL A 78 14.95 4.81 -2.17
N ASP A 79 15.58 5.66 -1.39
CA ASP A 79 15.31 7.10 -1.39
C ASP A 79 13.81 7.44 -1.19
N GLY A 80 13.23 6.81 -0.16
CA GLY A 80 11.80 6.95 0.17
C GLY A 80 10.83 6.27 -0.81
N THR A 81 11.32 5.64 -1.87
CA THR A 81 10.53 5.01 -2.93
C THR A 81 10.59 3.48 -2.83
N CYS A 82 9.44 2.82 -2.88
CA CYS A 82 9.38 1.35 -2.87
C CYS A 82 9.38 0.81 -4.30
N VAL A 83 10.42 0.07 -4.67
CA VAL A 83 10.66 -0.41 -6.04
C VAL A 83 9.56 -1.37 -6.47
N GLU A 84 9.24 -2.37 -5.65
CA GLU A 84 8.22 -3.39 -5.95
C GLU A 84 6.82 -2.77 -6.09
N TRP A 85 6.56 -1.66 -5.39
CA TRP A 85 5.28 -0.97 -5.49
C TRP A 85 5.18 -0.17 -6.80
N LEU A 86 6.29 0.34 -7.33
CA LEU A 86 6.31 0.92 -8.67
C LEU A 86 6.15 -0.17 -9.74
N GLU A 87 6.86 -1.29 -9.63
CA GLU A 87 6.80 -2.42 -10.57
C GLU A 87 5.41 -3.07 -10.64
N LYS A 88 4.82 -3.40 -9.49
CA LYS A 88 3.54 -4.14 -9.41
C LYS A 88 2.35 -3.20 -9.34
N ARG A 89 2.51 -1.97 -9.82
CA ARG A 89 1.49 -0.95 -9.67
C ARG A 89 0.26 -1.31 -10.50
N LYS A 90 -0.90 -1.31 -9.84
CA LYS A 90 -2.20 -1.47 -10.48
C LYS A 90 -2.79 -0.13 -10.90
N HIS A 91 -3.56 -0.13 -11.98
CA HIS A 91 -4.44 1.00 -12.31
C HIS A 91 -5.45 1.21 -11.17
N ARG A 92 -5.62 2.46 -10.72
CA ARG A 92 -6.51 2.81 -9.62
C ARG A 92 -7.39 3.99 -10.00
N ARG A 93 -8.67 3.90 -9.62
CA ARG A 93 -9.70 4.91 -9.83
C ARG A 93 -9.99 5.66 -8.53
N ASP A 94 -8.98 6.32 -7.99
CA ASP A 94 -9.04 6.93 -6.65
C ASP A 94 -9.56 8.39 -6.67
N ASN A 95 -10.04 8.88 -7.82
CA ASN A 95 -10.54 10.24 -7.98
C ASN A 95 -11.72 10.34 -8.95
N THR A 96 -12.34 11.53 -8.98
CA THR A 96 -13.55 11.82 -9.75
C THR A 96 -13.35 11.79 -11.27
N SER A 97 -12.15 12.10 -11.77
CA SER A 97 -11.85 11.98 -13.22
C SER A 97 -11.81 10.53 -13.68
N GLY A 98 -11.55 9.61 -12.76
CA GLY A 98 -11.39 8.20 -13.06
C GLY A 98 -9.96 7.78 -13.40
N PHE A 99 -9.00 8.71 -13.42
CA PHE A 99 -7.60 8.38 -13.69
C PHE A 99 -6.69 9.05 -12.65
N ARG A 100 -5.87 8.23 -11.96
CA ARG A 100 -4.96 8.67 -10.90
C ARG A 100 -4.10 9.86 -11.30
N GLY A 101 -4.19 10.91 -10.49
CA GLY A 101 -3.45 12.16 -10.65
C GLY A 101 -3.74 12.97 -11.91
N VAL A 102 -4.80 12.61 -12.65
CA VAL A 102 -5.49 13.49 -13.59
C VAL A 102 -6.70 14.05 -12.84
N TYR A 103 -6.87 15.36 -12.78
CA TYR A 103 -7.96 16.00 -12.03
C TYR A 103 -8.71 16.96 -12.94
N ARG A 104 -10.03 16.82 -13.04
CA ARG A 104 -10.87 17.78 -13.74
C ARG A 104 -10.91 19.08 -12.91
N ILE A 105 -10.53 20.21 -13.52
CA ILE A 105 -10.48 21.54 -12.87
C ILE A 105 -11.51 22.52 -13.44
N GLY A 106 -12.20 22.16 -14.52
CA GLY A 106 -13.26 22.93 -15.15
C GLY A 106 -13.99 22.07 -16.18
N GLU A 107 -14.85 22.68 -16.99
CA GLU A 107 -15.68 21.98 -17.98
C GLU A 107 -14.84 21.24 -19.03
N ASN A 108 -13.75 21.87 -19.51
CA ASN A 108 -12.85 21.32 -20.53
C ASN A 108 -11.38 21.53 -20.14
N ARG A 109 -11.02 21.17 -18.91
CA ARG A 109 -9.63 21.29 -18.47
C ARG A 109 -9.26 20.31 -17.37
N TYR A 110 -8.11 19.67 -17.54
CA TYR A 110 -7.59 18.63 -16.68
C TYR A 110 -6.18 18.98 -16.21
N ARG A 111 -5.96 18.97 -14.90
CA ARG A 111 -4.65 19.14 -14.28
C ARG A 111 -4.01 17.78 -14.06
N VAL A 112 -2.76 17.63 -14.49
CA VAL A 112 -1.98 16.41 -14.33
C VAL A 112 -0.85 16.65 -13.34
N GLN A 113 -0.74 15.76 -12.38
CA GLN A 113 0.34 15.74 -11.39
C GLN A 113 0.90 14.33 -11.28
N ILE A 114 2.13 14.17 -10.81
CA ILE A 114 2.74 12.88 -10.51
C ILE A 114 3.53 12.97 -9.19
N GLY A 115 3.46 11.93 -8.37
CA GLY A 115 4.16 11.88 -7.08
C GLY A 115 5.40 10.99 -7.17
N PHE A 116 6.53 11.42 -6.63
CA PHE A 116 7.78 10.65 -6.59
C PHE A 116 8.67 11.17 -5.44
N LYS A 117 9.38 10.28 -4.73
CA LYS A 117 10.19 10.62 -3.53
C LYS A 117 9.48 11.51 -2.50
N GLY A 118 8.18 11.27 -2.27
CA GLY A 118 7.34 12.08 -1.37
C GLY A 118 6.97 13.47 -1.89
N GLN A 119 7.49 13.88 -3.05
CA GLN A 119 7.20 15.17 -3.69
C GLN A 119 6.12 15.03 -4.78
N ARG A 120 5.39 16.12 -5.05
CA ARG A 120 4.38 16.21 -6.11
C ARG A 120 4.86 17.11 -7.23
N PHE A 121 4.99 16.57 -8.43
CA PHE A 121 5.38 17.29 -9.63
C PHE A 121 4.15 17.64 -10.46
N TYR A 122 4.00 18.91 -10.82
CA TYR A 122 3.00 19.34 -11.78
C TYR A 122 3.48 19.07 -13.20
N VAL A 123 2.77 18.18 -13.91
CA VAL A 123 3.09 17.80 -15.29
C VAL A 123 2.59 18.88 -16.24
N GLY A 124 1.31 19.25 -16.13
CA GLY A 124 0.70 20.23 -17.01
C GLY A 124 -0.82 20.31 -16.86
N SER A 125 -1.46 21.13 -17.67
CA SER A 125 -2.91 21.19 -17.79
C SER A 125 -3.32 21.04 -19.25
N TYR A 126 -4.31 20.22 -19.51
CA TYR A 126 -4.72 19.81 -20.84
C TYR A 126 -6.22 20.06 -21.03
N PRO A 127 -6.66 20.42 -22.25
CA PRO A 127 -8.07 20.64 -22.56
C PRO A 127 -8.91 19.36 -22.52
N THR A 128 -8.35 18.23 -22.99
CA THR A 128 -9.06 16.96 -23.10
C THR A 128 -8.61 15.96 -22.03
N PHE A 129 -9.46 14.97 -21.76
CA PHE A 129 -9.15 13.91 -20.80
C PHE A 129 -8.06 12.98 -21.34
N GLU A 130 -8.11 12.70 -22.65
CA GLU A 130 -7.19 11.84 -23.38
C GLU A 130 -5.77 12.40 -23.35
N GLU A 131 -5.58 13.69 -23.65
CA GLU A 131 -4.27 14.35 -23.57
C GLU A 131 -3.73 14.34 -22.13
N ALA A 132 -4.62 14.53 -21.14
CA ALA A 132 -4.23 14.50 -19.75
C ALA A 132 -3.79 13.09 -19.29
N ILE A 133 -4.46 12.04 -19.78
CA ILE A 133 -4.04 10.65 -19.56
C ILE A 133 -2.70 10.40 -20.23
N GLN A 134 -2.54 10.80 -21.49
CA GLN A 134 -1.31 10.59 -22.23
C GLN A 134 -0.12 11.25 -21.52
N ALA A 135 -0.25 12.51 -21.13
CA ALA A 135 0.77 13.20 -20.35
C ALA A 135 1.05 12.54 -18.99
N ARG A 136 0.03 11.94 -18.38
CA ARG A 136 0.21 11.19 -17.14
C ARG A 136 0.99 9.89 -17.36
N LEU A 137 0.69 9.15 -18.43
CA LEU A 137 1.39 7.92 -18.80
C LEU A 137 2.85 8.20 -19.17
N GLU A 138 3.13 9.25 -19.92
CA GLU A 138 4.49 9.69 -20.24
C GLU A 138 5.28 10.05 -18.98
N ALA A 139 4.65 10.76 -18.04
CA ALA A 139 5.28 11.06 -16.75
C ALA A 139 5.55 9.79 -15.93
N GLU A 140 4.66 8.79 -15.97
CA GLU A 140 4.88 7.50 -15.30
C GLU A 140 6.00 6.69 -15.96
N ALA A 141 6.04 6.63 -17.29
CA ALA A 141 7.08 5.94 -18.05
C ALA A 141 8.46 6.55 -17.82
N LEU A 142 8.52 7.89 -17.75
CA LEU A 142 9.73 8.63 -17.46
C LEU A 142 10.16 8.41 -16.01
N ILE A 143 9.30 8.71 -15.03
CA ILE A 143 9.72 8.81 -13.62
C ILE A 143 9.63 7.49 -12.88
N HIS A 144 8.51 6.77 -13.01
CA HIS A 144 8.29 5.55 -12.22
C HIS A 144 8.96 4.36 -12.88
N ASP A 145 8.66 4.10 -14.15
CA ASP A 145 9.25 2.97 -14.86
C ASP A 145 10.74 3.22 -15.13
N GLY A 146 11.12 4.47 -15.40
CA GLY A 146 12.52 4.87 -15.52
C GLY A 146 13.30 4.67 -14.23
N PHE A 147 12.74 5.01 -13.06
CA PHE A 147 13.38 4.75 -11.77
C PHE A 147 13.60 3.26 -11.52
N VAL A 148 12.56 2.44 -11.77
CA VAL A 148 12.65 0.99 -11.61
C VAL A 148 13.75 0.42 -12.50
N ARG A 149 13.77 0.78 -13.79
CA ARG A 149 14.82 0.33 -14.72
C ARG A 149 16.21 0.75 -14.25
N ALA A 150 16.40 2.03 -13.94
CA ALA A 150 17.68 2.55 -13.48
C ALA A 150 18.16 1.86 -12.20
N TYR A 151 17.25 1.64 -11.23
CA TYR A 151 17.59 0.96 -9.98
C TYR A 151 17.97 -0.50 -10.21
N ARG A 152 17.24 -1.24 -11.06
CA ARG A 152 17.58 -2.64 -11.36
C ARG A 152 18.92 -2.76 -12.06
N SER A 153 19.20 -1.90 -13.03
CA SER A 153 20.52 -1.84 -13.69
C SER A 153 21.64 -1.49 -12.70
N TRP A 154 21.36 -0.63 -11.73
CA TRP A 154 22.33 -0.23 -10.71
C TRP A 154 22.59 -1.36 -9.73
N GLN A 155 21.52 -2.02 -9.28
CA GLN A 155 21.58 -3.17 -8.40
C GLN A 155 22.39 -4.32 -9.03
N GLU A 156 22.22 -4.56 -10.33
CA GLU A 156 22.99 -5.57 -11.06
C GLU A 156 24.48 -5.24 -11.15
N ARG A 157 24.84 -3.97 -11.39
CA ARG A 157 26.24 -3.54 -11.58
C ARG A 157 27.00 -3.32 -10.27
N TYR A 158 26.34 -2.75 -9.27
CA TYR A 158 27.00 -2.18 -8.09
C TYR A 158 26.35 -2.57 -6.75
N GLY A 159 25.08 -3.00 -6.75
CA GLY A 159 24.31 -3.29 -5.53
C GLY A 159 24.42 -4.73 -5.02
N GLN A 160 25.51 -5.43 -5.34
CA GLN A 160 25.75 -6.81 -4.89
C GLN A 160 26.42 -6.86 -3.51
N ASP A 161 27.24 -5.86 -3.18
CA ASP A 161 27.94 -5.74 -1.91
C ASP A 161 27.96 -4.28 -1.40
N GLU A 162 28.26 -4.10 -0.11
CA GLU A 162 28.26 -2.77 0.52
C GLU A 162 29.33 -1.82 -0.02
N GLU A 163 30.38 -2.32 -0.65
CA GLU A 163 31.49 -1.50 -1.17
C GLU A 163 31.09 -0.85 -2.49
N GLY A 164 30.50 -1.64 -3.41
CA GLY A 164 29.93 -1.13 -4.66
C GLY A 164 28.80 -0.12 -4.43
N GLU A 165 27.96 -0.31 -3.41
CA GLU A 165 26.93 0.67 -3.05
C GLU A 165 27.50 2.01 -2.58
N LYS A 166 28.63 1.98 -1.84
CA LYS A 166 29.29 3.19 -1.33
C LYS A 166 30.06 3.92 -2.41
N GLU A 167 30.75 3.19 -3.28
CA GLU A 167 31.53 3.78 -4.39
C GLU A 167 30.63 4.35 -5.48
N HIS A 168 29.49 3.70 -5.73
CA HIS A 168 28.55 4.09 -6.77
C HIS A 168 27.16 4.32 -6.16
N PRO A 169 26.91 5.44 -5.46
CA PRO A 169 25.57 5.70 -4.91
C PRO A 169 24.53 5.83 -6.02
N PHE A 170 23.38 5.18 -5.83
CA PHE A 170 22.25 5.33 -6.75
C PHE A 170 21.62 6.72 -6.65
N VAL A 171 21.52 7.41 -7.79
CA VAL A 171 20.90 8.74 -7.90
C VAL A 171 19.83 8.68 -8.98
N TYR A 172 18.66 9.24 -8.68
CA TYR A 172 17.57 9.41 -9.63
C TYR A 172 16.74 10.64 -9.25
N GLU A 173 17.06 11.77 -9.85
CA GLU A 173 16.47 13.07 -9.54
C GLU A 173 15.57 13.57 -10.65
N VAL A 174 14.36 14.01 -10.25
CA VAL A 174 13.38 14.59 -11.16
C VAL A 174 13.41 16.11 -11.02
N GLN A 175 13.63 16.81 -12.11
CA GLN A 175 13.62 18.27 -12.18
C GLN A 175 12.65 18.74 -13.24
N LYS A 176 12.18 19.98 -13.11
CA LYS A 176 11.37 20.63 -14.14
C LYS A 176 12.23 21.68 -14.87
N LYS A 177 12.56 21.44 -16.13
CA LYS A 177 13.33 22.35 -16.99
C LYS A 177 12.47 22.77 -18.18
N SER A 178 12.34 24.08 -18.39
CA SER A 178 11.54 24.66 -19.50
C SER A 178 10.13 24.09 -19.62
N GLY A 179 9.46 23.88 -18.48
CA GLY A 179 8.09 23.35 -18.45
C GLY A 179 7.97 21.83 -18.55
N LYS A 180 9.04 21.09 -18.87
CA LYS A 180 9.05 19.63 -18.98
C LYS A 180 9.77 18.98 -17.81
N LEU A 181 9.33 17.78 -17.44
CA LEU A 181 10.01 16.96 -16.42
C LEU A 181 11.21 16.28 -17.08
N THR A 182 12.36 16.32 -16.42
CA THR A 182 13.62 15.71 -16.85
C THR A 182 14.20 14.93 -15.69
N VAL A 183 14.90 13.83 -16.00
CA VAL A 183 15.54 12.97 -15.02
C VAL A 183 17.06 13.09 -15.14
N THR A 184 17.74 13.19 -14.00
CA THR A 184 19.17 12.97 -13.86
C THR A 184 19.38 11.68 -13.09
N THR A 185 20.20 10.76 -13.59
CA THR A 185 20.49 9.50 -12.90
C THR A 185 21.98 9.19 -12.90
N SER A 186 22.48 8.49 -11.87
CA SER A 186 23.87 8.04 -11.79
C SER A 186 24.17 6.82 -12.66
N ILE A 187 23.15 6.24 -13.30
CA ILE A 187 23.32 5.17 -14.29
C ILE A 187 23.10 5.70 -15.69
N VAL A 188 23.99 5.32 -16.60
CA VAL A 188 23.91 5.61 -18.05
C VAL A 188 23.70 4.30 -18.80
#